data_AF-A0A968LU76-F1
#
_entry.id   AF-A0A968LU76-F1
#
_cell.length_a   1.000
_cell.length_b   1.000
_cell.length_c   1.000
_cell.angle_alpha   90.00
_cell.angle_beta   90.00
_cell.angle_gamma   90.00
#
_symmetry.space_group_name_H-M   'P 1'
#
loop_
_entity.id
_entity.type
_entity.pdbx_description
1 polymer ?
#
loop_
_entity_poly.entity_id
_entity_poly.type
_entity_poly.pdbx_seq_one_letter_code
_entity_poly.pdbx_strand_id
1 'polypeptide(L)' 'MQVRTFASKKVAPVQYFFKRFNSEAGKVIPGWGTTPLMFGLMVLFFFFLLMLLQIVNSSIQLEGVDVNWTSLGY' A
#
# COMPACT_ATOMS: atom_id res chain seq x y z
N MET A 1 43.05 17.10 -14.97
CA MET A 1 41.66 16.86 -14.55
C MET A 1 40.93 16.11 -15.67
N GLN A 2 40.46 14.89 -15.42
CA GLN A 2 39.68 14.13 -16.41
C GLN A 2 38.21 14.58 -16.29
N VAL A 3 37.70 15.29 -17.30
CA VAL A 3 36.29 15.68 -17.35
C VAL A 3 35.49 14.42 -17.67
N ARG A 4 34.72 13.91 -16.71
CA ARG A 4 33.80 12.80 -16.98
C ARG A 4 32.70 13.31 -17.91
N THR A 5 32.81 13.02 -19.21
CA THR A 5 31.75 13.28 -20.18
C THR A 5 30.65 12.25 -19.96
N PHE A 6 29.58 12.65 -19.27
CA PHE A 6 28.38 11.82 -19.15
C PHE A 6 27.78 11.58 -20.54
N ALA A 7 27.51 10.32 -20.89
CA ALA A 7 26.84 9.98 -22.14
C ALA A 7 25.50 10.73 -22.24
N SER A 8 25.22 11.32 -23.41
CA SER A 8 23.99 12.07 -23.65
C SER A 8 22.76 11.18 -23.44
N LYS A 9 21.89 11.59 -22.51
CA LYS A 9 20.67 10.85 -22.15
C LYS A 9 19.73 10.85 -23.36
N LYS A 10 19.43 9.68 -23.93
CA LYS A 10 18.33 9.56 -24.89
C LYS A 10 17.03 9.99 -24.18
N VAL A 11 16.39 11.04 -24.68
CA VAL A 11 15.18 11.63 -24.07
C VAL A 11 13.99 11.39 -24.98
N ALA A 12 13.01 10.62 -24.50
CA ALA A 12 11.72 10.52 -25.17
C ALA A 12 10.88 11.77 -24.83
N PRO A 13 10.02 12.27 -25.74
CA PRO A 13 9.13 13.40 -25.45
C PRO A 13 8.28 13.20 -24.17
N VAL A 14 7.82 11.96 -23.94
CA VAL A 14 7.07 11.60 -22.72
C VAL A 14 7.92 11.71 -21.43
N GLN A 15 9.25 11.60 -21.55
CA GLN A 15 10.15 11.69 -20.42
C GLN A 15 10.08 13.08 -19.77
N TYR A 16 9.83 14.15 -20.51
CA TYR A 16 9.73 15.50 -19.94
C TYR A 16 8.56 15.62 -18.97
N PHE A 17 7.44 14.97 -19.28
CA PHE A 17 6.28 14.91 -18.40
C PHE A 17 6.58 14.08 -17.15
N PHE A 18 7.16 12.88 -17.32
CA PHE A 18 7.42 11.96 -16.20
C PHE A 18 8.64 12.31 -15.35
N LYS A 19 9.54 13.17 -15.84
CA LYS A 19 10.79 13.51 -15.15
C LYS A 19 10.56 14.01 -13.72
N ARG A 20 9.50 14.79 -13.47
CA ARG A 20 9.20 15.31 -12.13
C ARG A 20 8.78 14.21 -11.17
N PHE A 21 8.01 13.22 -11.61
CA PHE A 21 7.54 12.11 -10.77
C PHE A 21 8.65 11.16 -10.32
N ASN A 22 9.75 11.08 -11.09
CA ASN A 22 10.91 10.24 -10.74
C ASN A 22 12.10 11.05 -10.20
N SER A 23 11.89 12.30 -9.79
CA SER A 23 12.98 13.20 -9.38
C SER A 23 13.44 13.04 -7.93
N GLU A 24 12.61 12.44 -7.07
CA GLU A 24 12.89 12.30 -5.63
C GLU A 24 13.38 10.91 -5.21
N ALA A 25 13.85 10.09 -6.16
CA ALA A 25 14.37 8.76 -5.85
C ALA A 25 15.53 8.84 -4.84
N GLY A 26 15.43 8.11 -3.73
CA GLY A 26 16.41 8.12 -2.65
C GLY A 26 16.19 9.21 -1.59
N LYS A 27 15.20 10.11 -1.77
CA LYS A 27 14.80 11.04 -0.71
C LYS A 27 14.04 10.27 0.37
N VAL A 28 14.52 10.39 1.60
CA VAL A 28 13.92 9.72 2.78
C VAL A 28 13.83 10.70 3.94
N ILE A 29 12.92 10.43 4.87
CA ILE A 29 12.80 11.18 6.12
C ILE A 29 13.70 10.50 7.16
N PRO A 30 14.57 11.22 7.88
CA PRO A 30 15.45 10.62 8.88
C PRO A 30 14.67 10.09 10.09
N GLY A 31 15.23 9.09 10.76
CA GLY A 31 14.60 8.44 11.92
C GLY A 31 13.43 7.54 11.53
N TRP A 32 12.42 7.48 12.40
CA TRP A 32 11.27 6.58 12.23
C TRP A 32 10.18 7.12 11.31
N GLY A 33 10.18 8.41 10.98
CA GLY A 33 9.17 9.03 10.12
C GLY A 33 7.74 8.65 10.53
N THR A 34 6.94 8.19 9.58
CA THR A 34 5.55 7.73 9.80
C THR A 34 5.44 6.24 10.15
N THR A 35 6.54 5.55 10.46
CA THR A 35 6.55 4.10 10.75
C THR A 35 5.61 3.73 11.92
N PRO A 36 5.56 4.47 13.04
CA PRO A 36 4.61 4.15 14.11
C PRO A 36 3.14 4.26 13.67
N LEU A 37 2.82 5.26 12.82
CA LEU A 37 1.49 5.41 12.25
C LEU A 37 1.17 4.25 11.29
N MET A 38 2.10 3.89 10.41
CA MET A 38 1.97 2.74 9.53
C MET A 38 1.74 1.47 10.33
N PHE A 39 2.51 1.23 11.40
CA PHE A 39 2.33 0.07 12.27
C PHE A 39 0.94 0.05 12.93
N GLY A 40 0.45 1.18 13.44
CA GLY A 40 -0.92 1.28 13.97
C GLY A 40 -1.98 0.92 12.92
N LEU A 41 -1.85 1.42 11.70
CA LEU A 41 -2.74 1.08 10.59
C LEU A 41 -2.62 -0.39 10.17
N MET A 42 -1.42 -0.96 10.17
CA MET A 42 -1.20 -2.39 9.89
C MET A 42 -1.88 -3.29 10.91
N VAL A 43 -1.80 -2.96 12.20
CA VAL A 43 -2.47 -3.71 13.28
C VAL A 43 -3.98 -3.63 13.12
N LEU A 44 -4.54 -2.44 12.85
CA LEU A 44 -5.96 -2.28 12.58
C LEU A 44 -6.40 -3.10 11.36
N PHE A 45 -5.62 -3.04 10.27
CA PHE A 45 -5.91 -3.80 9.05
C PHE A 45 -5.80 -5.31 9.27
N PHE A 46 -4.83 -5.76 10.07
CA PHE A 46 -4.70 -7.15 10.46
C PHE A 46 -5.92 -7.66 11.23
N PHE A 47 -6.37 -6.92 12.26
CA PHE A 47 -7.58 -7.28 13.00
C PHE A 47 -8.83 -7.24 12.13
N PHE A 48 -8.93 -6.28 11.20
CA PHE A 48 -10.01 -6.24 10.22
C PHE A 48 -10.04 -7.52 9.36
N LEU A 49 -8.91 -7.92 8.78
CA LEU A 49 -8.84 -9.14 7.97
C LEU A 49 -9.07 -10.41 8.80
N LEU A 50 -8.51 -10.48 10.00
CA LEU A 50 -8.76 -11.59 10.91
C LEU A 50 -10.25 -11.69 11.26
N MET A 51 -10.90 -10.58 11.58
CA MET A 51 -12.33 -10.57 11.90
C MET A 51 -13.16 -11.11 10.72
N LEU A 52 -12.91 -10.62 9.51
CA LEU A 52 -13.56 -11.14 8.30
C LEU A 52 -13.32 -12.65 8.14
N LEU A 53 -12.07 -13.09 8.27
CA LEU A 53 -11.70 -14.50 8.16
C LEU A 53 -12.45 -15.37 9.18
N GLN A 54 -12.51 -14.93 10.44
CA GLN A 54 -13.19 -15.69 11.49
C GLN A 54 -14.71 -15.72 11.31
N ILE A 55 -15.31 -14.65 10.79
CA ILE A 55 -16.74 -14.60 10.47
C ILE A 55 -17.07 -15.58 9.34
N VAL A 56 -16.31 -15.57 8.24
CA VAL A 56 -16.57 -16.49 7.12
C VAL A 56 -16.24 -17.95 7.44
N ASN A 57 -15.34 -18.19 8.41
CA ASN A 57 -15.04 -19.52 8.93
C ASN A 57 -15.99 -19.97 10.07
N SER A 58 -16.97 -19.14 10.43
CA SER A 58 -17.89 -19.38 11.55
C SER A 58 -17.22 -19.58 12.93
N SER A 59 -15.94 -19.20 13.07
CA SER A 59 -15.24 -19.20 14.36
C SER A 59 -15.73 -18.07 15.27
N ILE A 60 -16.17 -16.96 14.67
CA ILE A 60 -16.84 -15.84 15.32
C ILE A 60 -18.22 -15.70 14.68
N GLN A 61 -19.27 -15.77 15.50
CA GLN A 61 -20.65 -15.59 15.06
C GLN A 61 -21.17 -14.26 15.60
N LEU A 62 -21.79 -13.47 14.73
CA LEU A 62 -22.40 -12.20 15.09
C LEU A 62 -23.92 -12.33 14.98
N GLU A 63 -24.64 -11.83 15.98
CA GLU A 63 -26.10 -11.81 15.95
C GLU A 63 -26.59 -11.02 14.72
N GLY A 64 -27.53 -11.62 13.96
CA GLY A 64 -28.07 -11.02 12.74
C GLY A 64 -27.19 -11.14 11.49
N VAL A 65 -26.03 -11.81 11.57
CA VAL A 65 -25.16 -12.09 10.41
C VAL A 65 -25.13 -13.59 10.16
N ASP A 66 -25.87 -14.05 9.14
CA ASP A 66 -25.82 -15.44 8.67
C ASP A 66 -25.00 -15.54 7.39
N VAL A 67 -23.90 -16.30 7.44
CA VAL A 67 -23.02 -16.53 6.28
C VAL A 67 -23.56 -17.74 5.52
N ASN A 68 -24.65 -17.52 4.79
CA ASN A 68 -25.37 -18.55 4.05
C ASN A 68 -25.82 -18.03 2.67
N TRP A 69 -26.03 -18.95 1.73
CA TRP A 69 -26.53 -18.68 0.38
C TRP A 69 -27.90 -17.98 0.35
N THR A 70 -28.72 -18.17 1.38
CA THR A 70 -30.06 -17.58 1.50
C THR A 70 -30.08 -16.24 2.24
N SER A 71 -28.92 -15.72 2.68
CA SER A 71 -28.83 -14.51 3.51
C SER A 71 -29.37 -13.24 2.84
N LEU A 72 -29.47 -13.22 1.51
CA LEU A 72 -29.99 -12.10 0.72
C LEU A 72 -31.51 -12.19 0.43
N GLY A 73 -32.20 -13.22 0.94
CA GLY A 73 -33.66 -13.33 0.84
C GLY A 73 -34.20 -13.75 -0.54
N TYR A 74 -33.37 -14.39 -1.38
CA TYR A 74 -33.80 -15.01 -2.64
C TYR A 74 -34.01 -16.51 -2.49
#